data_AF-A0A2A2K569-F1
#
_entry.id   AF-A0A2A2K569-F1
#
_cell.length_a   1.000
_cell.length_b   1.000
_cell.length_c   1.000
_cell.angle_alpha   90.00
_cell.angle_beta   90.00
_cell.angle_gamma   90.00
#
_symmetry.space_group_name_H-M   'P 1'
#
loop_
_entity.id
_entity.type
_entity.pdbx_description
1 polymer ?
#
loop_
_entity_poly.entity_id
_entity_poly.type
_entity_poly.pdbx_seq_one_letter_code
_entity_poly.pdbx_strand_id
1 'polypeptide(L)'
;MRAAHAFASTLRASTFARIRCDLLGSLAWTGTGHATDTAVVLGLAGFLPDTIEPEQIDRVVEQARNDRSLIVAGRAIAFDPETDIVFDRDSETPVHPNTLRFSAFDADGAVVVSERWCSIGGGFIVPEDRVGDATLEEDEAPPPFPFRRAEELLAICRCHGLSIAEVMRANELSRTSAAELDAYLDRIIDVMMTCIDRGMQTDGILPGRLKVPRRARPLRQKLDGDRFRNRQAPHSIMDHVSLFAIAVNEENAAGGRIVTAPTNGAAGVVPAGEVGTASAMAAAGLAAVMGATDLQVENAAEIAMEHHLGMTCDPIAGLVQVPCIERNAFGAVKAINAASLALRGDGQHIVSLDQVIETMMRTGTDMHAKYKETSQGGLATIEHPPVYTVDQSTAIHDALPAAHTKNLFLKDKHKRLWLIVLPSDRRADLKAFAELLGAGKFSFGKADEMEQVLGVSPGSVTPLAIANTTPGEVSLVFDAAFAGADRIAVHPLRNTATVAMPFAALVTWLEARGHAVRTVALP
;
A
#
# COMPACT_ATOMS: atom_id res chain seq x y z
N MET A 1 -8.45 -12.97 -3.76
CA MET A 1 -9.10 -14.19 -3.23
C MET A 1 -10.61 -14.07 -3.11
N ARG A 2 -11.18 -13.42 -2.08
CA ARG A 2 -12.65 -13.40 -1.88
C ARG A 2 -13.45 -12.98 -3.13
N ALA A 3 -13.02 -11.93 -3.86
CA ALA A 3 -13.72 -11.49 -5.08
C ALA A 3 -13.73 -12.55 -6.20
N ALA A 4 -12.60 -13.23 -6.41
CA ALA A 4 -12.48 -14.31 -7.38
C ALA A 4 -13.36 -15.53 -6.99
N HIS A 5 -13.46 -15.85 -5.69
CA HIS A 5 -14.37 -16.88 -5.19
C HIS A 5 -15.86 -16.49 -5.36
N ALA A 6 -16.20 -15.22 -5.10
CA ALA A 6 -17.55 -14.70 -5.30
C ALA A 6 -17.95 -14.80 -6.78
N PHE A 7 -17.11 -14.28 -7.69
CA PHE A 7 -17.30 -14.41 -9.14
C PHE A 7 -17.40 -15.87 -9.60
N ALA A 8 -16.49 -16.75 -9.18
CA ALA A 8 -16.56 -18.17 -9.49
C ALA A 8 -17.87 -18.84 -9.01
N SER A 9 -18.50 -18.30 -7.96
CA SER A 9 -19.78 -18.78 -7.45
C SER A 9 -20.98 -18.33 -8.29
N THR A 10 -20.95 -17.12 -8.89
CA THR A 10 -22.02 -16.65 -9.79
C THR A 10 -22.07 -17.48 -11.09
N LEU A 11 -20.92 -17.97 -11.55
CA LEU A 11 -20.79 -18.78 -12.78
C LEU A 11 -21.37 -20.20 -12.70
N ARG A 12 -21.81 -20.71 -11.54
CA ARG A 12 -22.31 -22.10 -11.39
C ARG A 12 -23.47 -22.45 -12.32
N ALA A 13 -24.31 -21.48 -12.67
CA ALA A 13 -25.45 -21.66 -13.59
C ALA A 13 -25.09 -21.42 -15.07
N SER A 14 -23.91 -20.88 -15.36
CA SER A 14 -23.49 -20.45 -16.70
C SER A 14 -22.64 -21.52 -17.39
N THR A 15 -22.55 -21.44 -18.72
CA THR A 15 -21.60 -22.22 -19.51
C THR A 15 -20.51 -21.29 -20.04
N PHE A 16 -19.26 -21.64 -19.77
CA PHE A 16 -18.06 -20.87 -20.08
C PHE A 16 -16.89 -21.84 -20.30
N ALA A 17 -15.87 -21.40 -21.05
CA ALA A 17 -14.70 -22.18 -21.42
C ALA A 17 -13.36 -21.56 -20.96
N ARG A 18 -13.35 -20.25 -20.67
CA ARG A 18 -12.19 -19.47 -20.23
C ARG A 18 -12.61 -18.35 -19.28
N ILE A 19 -11.72 -17.95 -18.37
CA ILE A 19 -11.88 -16.77 -17.50
C ILE A 19 -10.64 -15.89 -17.62
N ARG A 20 -10.84 -14.57 -17.60
CA ARG A 20 -9.79 -13.55 -17.47
C ARG A 20 -10.07 -12.69 -16.24
N CYS A 21 -9.00 -12.26 -15.57
CA CYS A 21 -9.00 -11.28 -14.50
C CYS A 21 -8.06 -10.13 -14.87
N ASP A 22 -8.59 -8.92 -15.01
CA ASP A 22 -7.77 -7.70 -15.08
C ASP A 22 -7.66 -7.10 -13.68
N LEU A 23 -6.43 -7.00 -13.17
CA LEU A 23 -6.09 -6.23 -11.97
C LEU A 23 -5.88 -4.79 -12.41
N LEU A 24 -6.63 -3.86 -11.82
CA LEU A 24 -6.72 -2.47 -12.24
C LEU A 24 -6.17 -1.52 -11.16
N GLY A 25 -5.80 -0.30 -11.57
CA GLY A 25 -5.39 0.77 -10.66
C GLY A 25 -4.21 0.34 -9.77
N SER A 26 -4.32 0.57 -8.45
CA SER A 26 -3.24 0.26 -7.50
C SER A 26 -2.91 -1.23 -7.43
N LEU A 27 -3.89 -2.13 -7.62
CA LEU A 27 -3.65 -3.58 -7.67
C LEU A 27 -2.77 -3.98 -8.87
N ALA A 28 -2.83 -3.25 -9.99
CA ALA A 28 -1.98 -3.49 -11.16
C ALA A 28 -0.50 -3.14 -10.91
N TRP A 29 -0.23 -2.23 -9.96
CA TRP A 29 1.11 -1.75 -9.63
C TRP A 29 1.76 -2.56 -8.50
N THR A 30 0.98 -2.95 -7.48
CA THR A 30 1.49 -3.64 -6.28
C THR A 30 1.23 -5.15 -6.30
N GLY A 31 0.29 -5.62 -7.12
CA GLY A 31 -0.26 -6.98 -7.02
C GLY A 31 0.79 -8.10 -7.10
N THR A 32 1.85 -7.95 -7.90
CA THR A 32 2.95 -8.93 -7.95
C THR A 32 3.73 -9.01 -6.63
N GLY A 33 3.92 -7.88 -5.93
CA GLY A 33 4.55 -7.84 -4.61
C GLY A 33 3.67 -8.34 -3.48
N HIS A 34 2.35 -8.33 -3.69
CA HIS A 34 1.31 -8.82 -2.76
C HIS A 34 0.75 -10.20 -3.13
N ALA A 35 1.34 -10.90 -4.10
CA ALA A 35 0.86 -12.20 -4.63
C ALA A 35 -0.64 -12.21 -5.00
N THR A 36 -1.13 -11.10 -5.58
CA THR A 36 -2.55 -10.94 -5.96
C THR A 36 -2.94 -11.88 -7.09
N ASP A 37 -2.02 -12.21 -7.99
CA ASP A 37 -2.17 -13.25 -9.01
C ASP A 37 -2.45 -14.61 -8.37
N THR A 38 -1.59 -15.06 -7.46
CA THR A 38 -1.79 -16.27 -6.63
C THR A 38 -3.15 -16.21 -5.93
N ALA A 39 -3.48 -15.09 -5.28
CA ALA A 39 -4.75 -14.91 -4.60
C ALA A 39 -5.97 -14.91 -5.54
N VAL A 40 -5.82 -14.63 -6.85
CA VAL A 40 -6.88 -14.79 -7.86
C VAL A 40 -7.02 -16.26 -8.25
N VAL A 41 -5.93 -16.96 -8.57
CA VAL A 41 -5.94 -18.40 -8.92
C VAL A 41 -6.64 -19.22 -7.83
N LEU A 42 -6.23 -19.04 -6.57
CA LEU A 42 -6.80 -19.77 -5.44
C LEU A 42 -8.30 -19.47 -5.24
N GLY A 43 -8.71 -18.22 -5.43
CA GLY A 43 -10.11 -17.83 -5.32
C GLY A 43 -10.98 -18.42 -6.43
N LEU A 44 -10.51 -18.40 -7.68
CA LEU A 44 -11.20 -19.04 -8.82
C LEU A 44 -11.29 -20.57 -8.62
N ALA A 45 -10.26 -21.19 -8.04
CA ALA A 45 -10.24 -22.60 -7.67
C ALA A 45 -11.19 -22.98 -6.50
N GLY A 46 -11.90 -22.01 -5.92
CA GLY A 46 -12.89 -22.24 -4.87
C GLY A 46 -12.33 -22.23 -3.44
N PHE A 47 -11.08 -21.79 -3.23
CA PHE A 47 -10.52 -21.63 -1.88
C PHE A 47 -10.88 -20.26 -1.27
N LEU A 48 -11.07 -20.24 0.06
CA LEU A 48 -11.23 -19.01 0.84
C LEU A 48 -9.99 -18.77 1.73
N PRO A 49 -9.61 -17.50 2.00
CA PRO A 49 -8.35 -17.17 2.67
C PRO A 49 -8.31 -17.59 4.16
N ASP A 50 -9.47 -17.79 4.77
CA ASP A 50 -9.66 -18.28 6.14
C ASP A 50 -9.57 -19.81 6.24
N THR A 51 -9.84 -20.55 5.16
CA THR A 51 -9.87 -22.02 5.16
C THR A 51 -8.68 -22.70 4.48
N ILE A 52 -8.03 -22.07 3.50
CA ILE A 52 -6.89 -22.67 2.79
C ILE A 52 -5.68 -22.89 3.72
N GLU A 53 -5.05 -24.07 3.64
CA GLU A 53 -3.79 -24.30 4.33
C GLU A 53 -2.61 -23.74 3.49
N PRO A 54 -1.66 -23.00 4.10
CA PRO A 54 -0.53 -22.42 3.37
C PRO A 54 0.24 -23.42 2.50
N GLU A 55 0.38 -24.67 2.98
CA GLU A 55 1.10 -25.75 2.32
C GLU A 55 0.37 -26.30 1.06
N GLN A 56 -0.85 -25.82 0.77
CA GLN A 56 -1.60 -26.10 -0.46
C GLN A 56 -1.39 -25.03 -1.54
N ILE A 57 -0.97 -23.81 -1.17
CA ILE A 57 -0.93 -22.64 -2.06
C ILE A 57 -0.09 -22.90 -3.30
N ASP A 58 1.19 -23.23 -3.10
CA ASP A 58 2.14 -23.44 -4.20
C ASP A 58 1.66 -24.56 -5.13
N ARG A 59 1.16 -25.67 -4.57
CA ARG A 59 0.67 -26.81 -5.34
C ARG A 59 -0.47 -26.43 -6.30
N VAL A 60 -1.44 -25.65 -5.84
CA VAL A 60 -2.60 -25.25 -6.67
C VAL A 60 -2.16 -24.28 -7.77
N VAL A 61 -1.27 -23.34 -7.46
CA VAL A 61 -0.77 -22.36 -8.44
C VAL A 61 0.17 -23.00 -9.47
N GLU A 62 1.09 -23.86 -9.04
CA GLU A 62 1.96 -24.62 -9.94
C GLU A 62 1.15 -25.56 -10.84
N GLN A 63 0.14 -26.25 -10.30
CA GLN A 63 -0.73 -27.09 -11.12
C GLN A 63 -1.48 -26.26 -12.17
N ALA A 64 -2.07 -25.13 -11.80
CA ALA A 64 -2.77 -24.24 -12.75
C ALA A 64 -1.84 -23.75 -13.88
N ARG A 65 -0.58 -23.41 -13.56
CA ARG A 65 0.43 -23.00 -14.56
C ARG A 65 0.86 -24.16 -15.47
N ASN A 66 1.14 -25.33 -14.89
CA ASN A 66 1.64 -26.49 -15.64
C ASN A 66 0.56 -27.11 -16.55
N ASP A 67 -0.66 -27.28 -16.03
CA ASP A 67 -1.76 -27.91 -16.75
C ASP A 67 -2.48 -26.93 -17.70
N ARG A 68 -2.18 -25.62 -17.61
CA ARG A 68 -2.90 -24.51 -18.31
C ARG A 68 -4.41 -24.62 -18.22
N SER A 69 -4.89 -25.09 -17.06
CA SER A 69 -6.29 -25.31 -16.78
C SER A 69 -6.58 -25.10 -15.30
N LEU A 70 -7.83 -24.80 -14.99
CA LEU A 70 -8.29 -24.59 -13.62
C LEU A 70 -9.66 -25.22 -13.43
N ILE A 71 -9.91 -25.80 -12.25
CA ILE A 71 -11.25 -26.25 -11.87
C ILE A 71 -11.96 -25.05 -11.25
N VAL A 72 -12.92 -24.48 -11.97
CA VAL A 72 -13.75 -23.34 -11.52
C VAL A 72 -15.20 -23.78 -11.48
N ALA A 73 -15.91 -23.51 -10.38
CA ALA A 73 -17.30 -23.92 -10.18
C ALA A 73 -17.55 -25.45 -10.39
N GLY A 74 -16.52 -26.29 -10.16
CA GLY A 74 -16.56 -27.74 -10.40
C GLY A 74 -16.35 -28.17 -11.86
N ARG A 75 -15.94 -27.25 -12.75
CA ARG A 75 -15.71 -27.50 -14.18
C ARG A 75 -14.25 -27.19 -14.53
N ALA A 76 -13.58 -28.09 -15.25
CA ALA A 76 -12.25 -27.80 -15.79
C ALA A 76 -12.39 -26.83 -16.98
N ILE A 77 -11.67 -25.71 -16.93
CA ILE A 77 -11.61 -24.70 -18.00
C ILE A 77 -10.17 -24.49 -18.48
N ALA A 78 -10.01 -23.95 -19.69
CA ALA A 78 -8.71 -23.44 -20.13
C ALA A 78 -8.39 -22.17 -19.33
N PHE A 79 -7.21 -22.13 -18.71
CA PHE A 79 -6.77 -21.02 -17.88
C PHE A 79 -5.24 -21.01 -17.78
N ASP A 80 -4.59 -20.01 -18.37
CA ASP A 80 -3.16 -19.79 -18.26
C ASP A 80 -2.91 -18.55 -17.39
N PRO A 81 -2.46 -18.70 -16.12
CA PRO A 81 -2.27 -17.57 -15.22
C PRO A 81 -1.36 -16.45 -15.75
N GLU A 82 -0.46 -16.72 -16.71
CA GLU A 82 0.43 -15.70 -17.29
C GLU A 82 -0.27 -14.80 -18.32
N THR A 83 -1.39 -15.27 -18.91
CA THR A 83 -2.11 -14.53 -19.96
C THR A 83 -3.55 -14.16 -19.57
N ASP A 84 -4.14 -14.90 -18.62
CA ASP A 84 -5.49 -14.68 -18.11
C ASP A 84 -5.53 -13.81 -16.85
N ILE A 85 -4.40 -13.56 -16.19
CA ILE A 85 -4.28 -12.55 -15.13
C ILE A 85 -3.47 -11.37 -15.66
N VAL A 86 -4.16 -10.28 -15.99
CA VAL A 86 -3.57 -9.11 -16.63
C VAL A 86 -3.39 -7.99 -15.62
N PHE A 87 -2.18 -7.44 -15.51
CA PHE A 87 -1.89 -6.25 -14.72
C PHE A 87 -2.13 -4.99 -15.58
N ASP A 88 -3.39 -4.55 -15.64
CA ASP A 88 -3.85 -3.42 -16.44
C ASP A 88 -3.60 -2.10 -15.69
N ARG A 89 -2.51 -1.44 -16.06
CA ARG A 89 -2.00 -0.21 -15.42
C ARG A 89 -2.51 1.08 -16.07
N ASP A 90 -3.24 0.96 -17.17
CA ASP A 90 -3.65 2.07 -18.03
C ASP A 90 -5.16 2.36 -17.92
N SER A 91 -5.99 1.34 -17.68
CA SER A 91 -7.44 1.49 -17.52
C SER A 91 -7.85 2.27 -16.26
N GLU A 92 -8.88 3.10 -16.41
CA GLU A 92 -9.43 3.92 -15.32
C GLU A 92 -10.19 3.11 -14.25
N THR A 93 -10.00 3.54 -13.00
CA THR A 93 -10.70 3.07 -11.80
C THR A 93 -11.47 4.24 -11.17
N PRO A 94 -12.66 4.59 -11.70
CA PRO A 94 -13.35 5.83 -11.34
C PRO A 94 -13.93 5.83 -9.90
N VAL A 95 -14.12 4.64 -9.32
CA VAL A 95 -14.77 4.45 -8.02
C VAL A 95 -13.76 4.14 -6.91
N HIS A 96 -12.86 3.18 -7.12
CA HIS A 96 -11.90 2.75 -6.11
C HIS A 96 -10.58 2.28 -6.75
N PRO A 97 -9.40 2.69 -6.24
CA PRO A 97 -8.12 2.38 -6.89
C PRO A 97 -7.78 0.88 -6.87
N ASN A 98 -8.20 0.16 -5.82
CA ASN A 98 -8.07 -1.31 -5.76
C ASN A 98 -9.30 -1.97 -6.40
N THR A 99 -9.26 -2.18 -7.72
CA THR A 99 -10.37 -2.79 -8.49
C THR A 99 -9.91 -3.99 -9.32
N LEU A 100 -10.78 -4.99 -9.47
CA LEU A 100 -10.62 -6.18 -10.30
C LEU A 100 -11.77 -6.24 -11.30
N ARG A 101 -11.48 -6.58 -12.56
CA ARG A 101 -12.49 -6.92 -13.58
C ARG A 101 -12.38 -8.41 -13.90
N PHE A 102 -13.45 -9.16 -13.71
CA PHE A 102 -13.53 -10.57 -14.09
C PHE A 102 -14.40 -10.72 -15.33
N SER A 103 -13.93 -11.47 -16.32
CA SER A 103 -14.68 -11.80 -17.54
C SER A 103 -14.66 -13.30 -17.78
N ALA A 104 -15.84 -13.91 -17.94
CA ALA A 104 -16.00 -15.30 -18.38
C ALA A 104 -16.40 -15.33 -19.86
N PHE A 105 -15.78 -16.24 -20.62
CA PHE A 105 -15.96 -16.37 -22.07
C PHE A 105 -16.49 -17.75 -22.43
N ASP A 106 -17.28 -17.86 -23.50
CA ASP A 106 -17.68 -19.14 -24.08
C ASP A 106 -16.56 -19.77 -24.95
N ALA A 107 -16.90 -20.86 -25.65
CA ALA A 107 -15.95 -21.58 -26.50
C ALA A 107 -15.59 -20.83 -27.80
N ASP A 108 -16.45 -19.90 -28.25
CA ASP A 108 -16.23 -19.07 -29.44
C ASP A 108 -15.51 -17.74 -29.09
N GLY A 109 -15.34 -17.46 -27.80
CA GLY A 109 -14.62 -16.30 -27.27
C GLY A 109 -15.52 -15.09 -26.99
N ALA A 110 -16.85 -15.23 -27.00
CA ALA A 110 -17.76 -14.17 -26.61
C ALA A 110 -17.87 -14.07 -25.08
N VAL A 111 -18.07 -12.85 -24.56
CA VAL A 111 -18.22 -12.60 -23.12
C VAL A 111 -19.60 -13.06 -22.66
N VAL A 112 -19.62 -14.00 -21.71
CA VAL A 112 -20.85 -14.53 -21.09
C VAL A 112 -21.23 -13.73 -19.84
N VAL A 113 -20.24 -13.38 -19.02
CA VAL A 113 -20.40 -12.56 -17.80
C VAL A 113 -19.17 -11.65 -17.68
N SER A 114 -19.38 -10.40 -17.28
CA SER A 114 -18.32 -9.46 -16.92
C SER A 114 -18.73 -8.67 -15.69
N GLU A 115 -17.93 -8.71 -14.63
CA GLU A 115 -18.19 -8.05 -13.35
C GLU A 115 -16.97 -7.22 -12.90
N ARG A 116 -17.19 -6.09 -12.23
CA ARG A 116 -16.14 -5.27 -11.61
C ARG A 116 -16.33 -5.25 -10.08
N TRP A 117 -15.24 -5.49 -9.35
CA TRP A 117 -15.21 -5.67 -7.91
C TRP A 117 -14.12 -4.81 -7.27
N CYS A 118 -14.45 -4.10 -6.21
CA CYS A 118 -13.52 -3.27 -5.45
C CYS A 118 -13.11 -3.94 -4.14
N SER A 119 -11.84 -3.81 -3.77
CA SER A 119 -11.26 -4.28 -2.50
C SER A 119 -11.04 -3.09 -1.57
N ILE A 120 -12.00 -2.81 -0.69
CA ILE A 120 -12.11 -1.55 0.06
C ILE A 120 -11.34 -1.49 1.39
N GLY A 121 -10.42 -2.44 1.62
CA GLY A 121 -9.63 -2.56 2.87
C GLY A 121 -10.12 -3.70 3.77
N GLY A 122 -9.30 -4.10 4.75
CA GLY A 122 -9.63 -5.18 5.71
C GLY A 122 -9.88 -6.58 5.13
N GLY A 123 -9.78 -6.76 3.80
CA GLY A 123 -10.22 -7.97 3.09
C GLY A 123 -11.69 -7.95 2.66
N PHE A 124 -12.42 -6.85 2.88
CA PHE A 124 -13.78 -6.63 2.40
C PHE A 124 -13.79 -6.36 0.89
N ILE A 125 -14.85 -6.84 0.24
CA ILE A 125 -15.07 -6.71 -1.20
C ILE A 125 -16.49 -6.20 -1.46
N VAL A 126 -16.66 -5.37 -2.47
CA VAL A 126 -17.96 -4.86 -2.91
C VAL A 126 -17.99 -4.80 -4.44
N PRO A 127 -19.09 -5.16 -5.12
CA PRO A 127 -19.28 -4.82 -6.53
C PRO A 127 -19.09 -3.33 -6.78
N GLU A 128 -18.42 -2.93 -7.87
CA GLU A 128 -18.04 -1.52 -8.10
C GLU A 128 -19.25 -0.58 -8.18
N ASP A 129 -20.39 -1.08 -8.66
CA ASP A 129 -21.67 -0.36 -8.74
C ASP A 129 -22.38 -0.17 -7.39
N ARG A 130 -21.88 -0.81 -6.32
CA ARG A 130 -22.40 -0.68 -4.94
C ARG A 130 -21.40 -0.07 -3.94
N VAL A 131 -20.27 0.46 -4.40
CA VAL A 131 -19.33 1.16 -3.50
C VAL A 131 -19.94 2.50 -3.06
N GLY A 132 -20.02 2.72 -1.75
CA GLY A 132 -20.68 3.90 -1.17
C GLY A 132 -22.21 3.78 -1.07
N ASP A 133 -22.78 2.61 -1.38
CA ASP A 133 -24.18 2.30 -1.15
C ASP A 133 -24.43 2.07 0.35
N ALA A 134 -24.96 3.10 1.03
CA ALA A 134 -25.27 3.06 2.46
C ALA A 134 -26.25 1.92 2.83
N THR A 135 -27.05 1.41 1.88
CA THR A 135 -27.98 0.31 2.16
C THR A 135 -27.27 -1.01 2.49
N LEU A 136 -25.97 -1.14 2.18
CA LEU A 136 -25.14 -2.26 2.63
C LEU A 136 -24.88 -2.25 4.15
N GLU A 137 -25.04 -1.10 4.83
CA GLU A 137 -24.95 -0.97 6.29
C GLU A 137 -26.33 -1.00 6.98
N GLU A 138 -27.43 -0.76 6.24
CA GLU A 138 -28.78 -0.55 6.79
C GLU A 138 -29.64 -1.82 6.92
N ASP A 139 -29.27 -2.95 6.29
CA ASP A 139 -30.04 -4.21 6.33
C ASP A 139 -29.97 -4.95 7.68
N GLU A 140 -29.27 -4.40 8.67
CA GLU A 140 -29.03 -5.02 9.97
C GLU A 140 -29.67 -4.23 11.13
N ALA A 141 -30.36 -4.93 12.03
CA ALA A 141 -30.97 -4.29 13.20
C ALA A 141 -29.89 -3.65 14.10
N PRO A 142 -30.09 -2.42 14.59
CA PRO A 142 -29.09 -1.74 15.42
C PRO A 142 -28.83 -2.51 16.71
N PRO A 143 -27.58 -2.57 17.18
CA PRO A 143 -27.25 -3.26 18.42
C PRO A 143 -27.86 -2.54 19.64
N PRO A 144 -27.93 -3.18 20.82
CA PRO A 144 -28.51 -2.59 22.03
C PRO A 144 -27.87 -1.27 22.49
N PHE A 145 -26.56 -1.12 22.27
CA PHE A 145 -25.78 0.04 22.67
C PHE A 145 -24.97 0.62 21.50
N PRO A 146 -25.63 1.29 20.53
CA PRO A 146 -24.94 1.90 19.39
C PRO A 146 -24.23 3.19 19.83
N PHE A 147 -23.01 3.40 19.33
CA PHE A 147 -22.23 4.62 19.53
C PHE A 147 -21.44 4.96 18.26
N ARG A 148 -21.12 6.23 18.07
CA ARG A 148 -20.29 6.77 16.98
C ARG A 148 -19.11 7.61 17.49
N ARG A 149 -19.01 7.81 18.80
CA ARG A 149 -17.98 8.63 19.48
C ARG A 149 -17.51 7.99 20.79
N ALA A 150 -16.30 8.36 21.23
CA ALA A 150 -15.78 7.94 22.53
C ALA A 150 -16.60 8.52 23.69
N GLU A 151 -17.01 9.79 23.59
CA GLU A 151 -17.87 10.43 24.61
C GLU A 151 -19.21 9.71 24.82
N GLU A 152 -19.79 9.16 23.74
CA GLU A 152 -21.04 8.40 23.74
C GLU A 152 -20.84 7.03 24.39
N LEU A 153 -19.78 6.30 24.02
CA LEU A 153 -19.41 5.02 24.62
C LEU A 153 -19.22 5.14 26.13
N LEU A 154 -18.46 6.14 26.61
CA LEU A 154 -18.30 6.37 28.04
C LEU A 154 -19.62 6.79 28.73
N ALA A 155 -20.51 7.51 28.03
CA ALA A 155 -21.82 7.86 28.58
C ALA A 155 -22.70 6.61 28.76
N ILE A 156 -22.68 5.66 27.81
CA ILE A 156 -23.35 4.37 27.91
C ILE A 156 -22.78 3.57 29.10
N CYS A 157 -21.45 3.42 29.19
CA CYS A 157 -20.78 2.70 30.28
C CYS A 157 -21.22 3.23 31.66
N ARG A 158 -21.16 4.56 31.86
CA ARG A 158 -21.61 5.24 33.09
C ARG A 158 -23.10 5.08 33.36
N CYS A 159 -23.95 5.14 32.33
CA CYS A 159 -25.41 5.09 32.48
C CYS A 159 -25.89 3.69 32.88
N HIS A 160 -25.28 2.65 32.32
CA HIS A 160 -25.65 1.25 32.55
C HIS A 160 -24.83 0.56 33.64
N GLY A 161 -23.74 1.16 34.11
CA GLY A 161 -22.82 0.54 35.09
C GLY A 161 -22.06 -0.65 34.50
N LEU A 162 -21.76 -0.59 33.20
CA LEU A 162 -21.06 -1.63 32.43
C LEU A 162 -19.69 -1.11 32.00
N SER A 163 -18.69 -1.97 31.97
CA SER A 163 -17.42 -1.68 31.30
C SER A 163 -17.56 -1.65 29.79
N ILE A 164 -16.61 -1.02 29.10
CA ILE A 164 -16.53 -1.01 27.62
C ILE A 164 -16.61 -2.44 27.04
N ALA A 165 -15.95 -3.41 27.67
CA ALA A 165 -15.97 -4.81 27.22
C ALA A 165 -17.36 -5.46 27.35
N GLU A 166 -18.12 -5.13 28.40
CA GLU A 166 -19.48 -5.63 28.60
C GLU A 166 -20.48 -4.97 27.64
N VAL A 167 -20.32 -3.68 27.35
CA VAL A 167 -21.09 -2.97 26.31
C VAL A 167 -20.86 -3.63 24.95
N MET A 168 -19.61 -3.87 24.57
CA MET A 168 -19.28 -4.55 23.31
C MET A 168 -19.81 -5.99 23.28
N ARG A 169 -19.68 -6.75 24.38
CA ARG A 169 -20.23 -8.12 24.44
C ARG A 169 -21.75 -8.14 24.31
N ALA A 170 -22.47 -7.18 24.89
CA ALA A 170 -23.91 -7.05 24.70
C ALA A 170 -24.31 -6.72 23.25
N ASN A 171 -23.48 -5.95 22.53
CA ASN A 171 -23.66 -5.66 21.11
C ASN A 171 -23.43 -6.89 20.21
N GLU A 172 -22.39 -7.68 20.46
CA GLU A 172 -22.14 -8.92 19.70
C GLU A 172 -23.24 -9.97 19.97
N LEU A 173 -23.70 -10.09 21.22
CA LEU A 173 -24.74 -11.05 21.61
C LEU A 173 -26.14 -10.75 21.05
N SER A 174 -26.36 -9.58 20.41
CA SER A 174 -27.61 -9.36 19.65
C SER A 174 -27.57 -9.98 18.25
N ARG A 175 -26.42 -10.53 17.83
CA ARG A 175 -26.18 -11.05 16.48
C ARG A 175 -25.75 -12.52 16.46
N THR A 176 -25.15 -13.01 17.54
CA THR A 176 -24.64 -14.38 17.67
C THR A 176 -24.87 -14.93 19.07
N SER A 177 -24.79 -16.25 19.27
CA SER A 177 -24.85 -16.81 20.63
C SER A 177 -23.53 -16.64 21.38
N ALA A 178 -23.59 -16.67 22.72
CA ALA A 178 -22.39 -16.59 23.56
C ALA A 178 -21.37 -17.70 23.25
N ALA A 179 -21.85 -18.93 23.01
CA ALA A 179 -20.98 -20.05 22.68
C ALA A 179 -20.27 -19.88 21.33
N GLU A 180 -20.95 -19.29 20.33
CA GLU A 180 -20.36 -19.00 19.02
C GLU A 180 -19.37 -17.83 19.08
N LEU A 181 -19.68 -16.78 19.86
CA LEU A 181 -18.77 -15.66 20.11
C LEU A 181 -17.50 -16.12 20.83
N ASP A 182 -17.65 -16.81 21.96
CA ASP A 182 -16.52 -17.26 22.77
C ASP A 182 -15.63 -18.24 21.95
N ALA A 183 -16.23 -19.19 21.21
CA ALA A 183 -15.48 -20.10 20.31
C ALA A 183 -14.90 -19.45 19.04
N TYR A 184 -15.35 -18.25 18.67
CA TYR A 184 -14.72 -17.45 17.62
C TYR A 184 -13.50 -16.69 18.15
N LEU A 185 -13.61 -16.14 19.37
CA LEU A 185 -12.50 -15.48 20.06
C LEU A 185 -11.36 -16.47 20.37
N ASP A 186 -11.67 -17.66 20.88
CA ASP A 186 -10.68 -18.72 21.12
C ASP A 186 -9.90 -19.06 19.84
N ARG A 187 -10.61 -19.20 18.71
CA ARG A 187 -10.00 -19.48 17.40
C ARG A 187 -9.08 -18.36 16.92
N ILE A 188 -9.42 -17.10 17.18
CA ILE A 188 -8.55 -15.95 16.88
C ILE A 188 -7.25 -16.07 17.69
N ILE A 189 -7.36 -16.35 18.99
CA ILE A 189 -6.23 -16.50 19.90
C ILE A 189 -5.32 -17.66 19.44
N ASP A 190 -5.89 -18.82 19.15
CA ASP A 190 -5.15 -19.99 18.67
C ASP A 190 -4.36 -19.71 17.38
N VAL A 191 -4.98 -19.04 16.40
CA VAL A 191 -4.31 -18.69 15.14
C VAL A 191 -3.22 -17.62 15.36
N MET A 192 -3.47 -16.61 16.19
CA MET A 192 -2.46 -15.60 16.55
C MET A 192 -1.24 -16.22 17.24
N MET A 193 -1.47 -17.08 18.24
CA MET A 193 -0.38 -17.75 18.98
C MET A 193 0.38 -18.73 18.09
N THR A 194 -0.31 -19.51 17.25
CA THR A 194 0.31 -20.39 16.25
C THR A 194 1.18 -19.60 15.26
N CYS A 195 0.74 -18.41 14.84
CA CYS A 195 1.51 -17.53 13.97
C CYS A 195 2.80 -17.02 14.66
N ILE A 196 2.69 -16.56 15.91
CA ILE A 196 3.85 -16.15 16.72
C ILE A 196 4.86 -17.32 16.83
N ASP A 197 4.39 -18.53 17.14
CA ASP A 197 5.24 -19.71 17.27
C ASP A 197 5.92 -20.11 15.95
N ARG A 198 5.21 -20.07 14.82
CA ARG A 198 5.79 -20.32 13.48
C ARG A 198 6.85 -19.27 13.13
N GLY A 199 6.55 -17.99 13.32
CA GLY A 199 7.49 -16.90 13.05
C GLY A 199 8.77 -16.97 13.90
N MET A 200 8.64 -17.34 15.18
CA MET A 200 9.78 -17.54 16.09
C MET A 200 10.64 -18.78 15.78
N GLN A 201 10.18 -19.70 14.93
CA GLN A 201 10.88 -20.95 14.57
C GLN A 201 11.45 -20.93 13.14
N THR A 202 10.98 -20.03 12.28
CA THR A 202 11.30 -20.02 10.85
C THR A 202 12.53 -19.17 10.56
N ASP A 203 13.54 -19.76 9.93
CA ASP A 203 14.71 -19.06 9.39
C ASP A 203 14.49 -18.61 7.94
N GLY A 204 15.40 -17.77 7.43
CA GLY A 204 15.57 -17.54 6.01
C GLY A 204 15.47 -16.08 5.60
N ILE A 205 15.13 -15.86 4.34
CA ILE A 205 15.02 -14.55 3.70
C ILE A 205 13.59 -14.38 3.20
N LEU A 206 12.97 -13.24 3.49
CA LEU A 206 11.61 -12.93 3.06
C LEU A 206 11.53 -12.84 1.52
N PRO A 207 10.39 -13.23 0.92
CA PRO A 207 10.22 -13.21 -0.54
C PRO A 207 10.26 -11.78 -1.11
N GLY A 208 10.36 -11.70 -2.45
CA GLY A 208 10.45 -10.43 -3.16
C GLY A 208 11.88 -9.90 -3.35
N ARG A 209 11.98 -8.60 -3.69
CA ARG A 209 13.19 -7.94 -4.20
C ARG A 209 14.13 -7.36 -3.15
N LEU A 210 13.67 -7.19 -1.91
CA LEU A 210 14.48 -6.57 -0.83
C LEU A 210 15.41 -7.53 -0.09
N LYS A 211 15.18 -8.85 -0.21
CA LYS A 211 15.99 -9.90 0.45
C LYS A 211 16.22 -9.67 1.95
N VAL A 212 15.17 -9.20 2.65
CA VAL A 212 15.21 -8.94 4.09
C VAL A 212 15.37 -10.28 4.84
N PRO A 213 16.38 -10.45 5.70
CA PRO A 213 16.52 -11.66 6.52
C PRO A 213 15.46 -11.68 7.63
N ARG A 214 14.95 -12.86 7.96
CA ARG A 214 14.12 -13.07 9.15
C ARG A 214 14.95 -12.85 10.43
N ARG A 215 14.37 -12.16 11.40
CA ARG A 215 15.01 -11.71 12.65
C ARG A 215 14.37 -12.31 13.89
N ALA A 216 13.12 -12.81 13.82
CA ALA A 216 12.41 -13.34 14.97
C ALA A 216 13.19 -14.50 15.65
N ARG A 217 13.56 -15.55 14.90
CA ARG A 217 14.29 -16.69 15.47
C ARG A 217 15.67 -16.31 16.05
N PRO A 218 16.55 -15.54 15.36
CA PRO A 218 17.79 -15.06 15.97
C PRO A 218 17.58 -14.23 17.24
N LEU A 219 16.55 -13.37 17.28
CA LEU A 219 16.22 -12.57 18.47
C LEU A 219 15.75 -13.45 19.63
N ARG A 220 14.89 -14.45 19.37
CA ARG A 220 14.50 -15.46 20.37
C ARG A 220 15.70 -16.18 20.96
N GLN A 221 16.60 -16.69 20.10
CA GLN A 221 17.82 -17.40 20.55
C GLN A 221 18.70 -16.53 21.45
N LYS A 222 18.82 -15.23 21.14
CA LYS A 222 19.54 -14.26 21.98
C LYS A 222 18.85 -14.09 23.34
N LEU A 223 17.54 -13.89 23.36
CA LEU A 223 16.77 -13.70 24.61
C LEU A 223 16.78 -14.95 25.50
N ASP A 224 16.63 -16.13 24.91
CA ASP A 224 16.74 -17.42 25.60
C ASP A 224 18.15 -17.61 26.21
N GLY A 225 19.21 -17.22 25.48
CA GLY A 225 20.59 -17.26 25.97
C GLY A 225 20.89 -16.23 27.07
N ASP A 226 20.29 -15.05 27.02
CA ASP A 226 20.45 -13.99 28.02
C ASP A 226 19.61 -14.21 29.29
N ARG A 227 18.62 -15.12 29.26
CA ARG A 227 17.66 -15.40 30.35
C ARG A 227 18.30 -15.61 31.72
N PHE A 228 19.41 -16.34 31.79
CA PHE A 228 20.11 -16.71 33.03
C PHE A 228 21.28 -15.78 33.40
N ARG A 229 21.40 -14.60 32.77
CA ARG A 229 22.42 -13.62 33.12
C ARG A 229 22.07 -12.85 34.40
N ASN A 230 23.04 -12.74 35.31
CA ASN A 230 22.95 -11.91 36.53
C ASN A 230 22.71 -10.41 36.26
N ARG A 231 22.87 -9.95 35.02
CA ARG A 231 22.44 -8.63 34.55
C ARG A 231 21.71 -8.80 33.23
N GLN A 232 20.39 -8.66 33.27
CA GLN A 232 19.58 -8.49 32.06
C GLN A 232 19.69 -7.03 31.57
N ALA A 233 19.51 -6.82 30.27
CA ALA A 233 19.43 -5.47 29.72
C ALA A 233 18.12 -4.80 30.17
N PRO A 234 18.10 -3.51 30.56
CA PRO A 234 16.87 -2.83 30.98
C PRO A 234 15.76 -2.79 29.93
N HIS A 235 16.11 -2.97 28.65
CA HIS A 235 15.18 -3.01 27.52
C HIS A 235 14.70 -4.43 27.15
N SER A 236 15.09 -5.48 27.88
CA SER A 236 14.73 -6.87 27.54
C SER A 236 13.23 -7.11 27.40
N ILE A 237 12.39 -6.42 28.18
CA ILE A 237 10.93 -6.49 28.04
C ILE A 237 10.44 -5.95 26.69
N MET A 238 11.07 -4.89 26.17
CA MET A 238 10.77 -4.34 24.84
C MET A 238 11.27 -5.27 23.72
N ASP A 239 12.39 -5.97 23.93
CA ASP A 239 12.89 -6.99 23.00
C ASP A 239 11.92 -8.19 22.89
N HIS A 240 11.35 -8.67 24.01
CA HIS A 240 10.35 -9.74 24.01
C HIS A 240 9.06 -9.34 23.28
N VAL A 241 8.59 -8.12 23.50
CA VAL A 241 7.40 -7.55 22.83
C VAL A 241 7.67 -7.39 21.33
N SER A 242 8.84 -6.87 20.97
CA SER A 242 9.28 -6.73 19.58
C SER A 242 9.43 -8.08 18.88
N LEU A 243 9.88 -9.13 19.59
CA LEU A 243 9.99 -10.48 19.05
C LEU A 243 8.65 -11.01 18.53
N PHE A 244 7.57 -10.89 19.30
CA PHE A 244 6.25 -11.39 18.89
C PHE A 244 5.70 -10.61 17.69
N ALA A 245 5.83 -9.28 17.71
CA ALA A 245 5.48 -8.41 16.59
C ALA A 245 6.24 -8.81 15.30
N ILE A 246 7.56 -8.92 15.39
CA ILE A 246 8.43 -9.29 14.26
C ILE A 246 8.07 -10.70 13.74
N ALA A 247 7.83 -11.67 14.62
CA ALA A 247 7.45 -13.03 14.23
C ALA A 247 6.19 -13.06 13.37
N VAL A 248 5.13 -12.33 13.79
CA VAL A 248 3.86 -12.28 13.06
C VAL A 248 4.01 -11.55 11.72
N ASN A 249 4.73 -10.41 11.69
CA ASN A 249 4.94 -9.69 10.42
C ASN A 249 5.87 -10.42 9.45
N GLU A 250 6.80 -11.25 9.94
CA GLU A 250 7.65 -12.10 9.09
C GLU A 250 6.85 -13.27 8.49
N GLU A 251 5.89 -13.86 9.21
CA GLU A 251 4.93 -14.80 8.61
C GLU A 251 4.02 -14.12 7.58
N ASN A 252 3.47 -12.93 7.91
CA ASN A 252 2.64 -12.16 6.97
C ASN A 252 3.40 -11.83 5.67
N ALA A 253 4.63 -11.34 5.79
CA ALA A 253 5.48 -11.00 4.64
C ALA A 253 5.90 -12.23 3.81
N ALA A 254 5.73 -13.45 4.35
CA ALA A 254 6.00 -14.71 3.67
C ALA A 254 4.73 -15.42 3.15
N GLY A 255 3.54 -14.83 3.30
CA GLY A 255 2.26 -15.44 2.88
C GLY A 255 1.72 -16.51 3.83
N GLY A 256 2.15 -16.50 5.10
CA GLY A 256 1.60 -17.38 6.13
C GLY A 256 0.15 -17.05 6.51
N ARG A 257 -0.47 -17.93 7.30
CA ARG A 257 -1.82 -17.73 7.85
C ARG A 257 -1.80 -16.60 8.89
N ILE A 258 -2.66 -15.60 8.71
CA ILE A 258 -2.68 -14.35 9.49
C ILE A 258 -4.10 -14.00 9.92
N VAL A 259 -4.24 -13.43 11.12
CA VAL A 259 -5.46 -12.72 11.55
C VAL A 259 -5.29 -11.22 11.34
N THR A 260 -6.28 -10.57 10.77
CA THR A 260 -6.33 -9.11 10.58
C THR A 260 -6.53 -8.38 11.90
N ALA A 261 -5.71 -7.37 12.20
CA ALA A 261 -5.84 -6.58 13.43
C ALA A 261 -5.50 -5.07 13.28
N PRO A 262 -6.21 -4.28 12.44
CA PRO A 262 -7.43 -4.61 11.69
C PRO A 262 -7.19 -5.05 10.23
N THR A 263 -5.94 -5.25 9.82
CA THR A 263 -5.54 -5.70 8.47
C THR A 263 -4.31 -6.64 8.53
N ASN A 264 -3.77 -7.07 7.39
CA ASN A 264 -2.67 -8.06 7.32
C ASN A 264 -1.29 -7.45 7.60
N GLY A 265 -1.00 -6.25 7.05
CA GLY A 265 0.18 -5.47 7.48
C GLY A 265 0.15 -5.07 8.96
N ALA A 266 -1.00 -5.32 9.58
CA ALA A 266 -1.40 -4.98 10.92
C ALA A 266 -1.53 -6.17 11.87
N ALA A 267 -1.00 -7.34 11.52
CA ALA A 267 -1.14 -8.51 12.38
C ALA A 267 -0.24 -8.47 13.64
N GLY A 268 0.86 -7.70 13.65
CA GLY A 268 1.87 -7.69 14.70
C GLY A 268 2.04 -6.36 15.45
N VAL A 269 0.97 -5.54 15.56
CA VAL A 269 0.88 -4.29 16.36
C VAL A 269 1.21 -2.92 15.67
N VAL A 270 1.40 -2.82 14.33
CA VAL A 270 0.84 -1.72 13.48
C VAL A 270 1.69 -1.15 12.24
N PRO A 271 1.19 -0.52 11.11
CA PRO A 271 1.71 0.76 10.53
C PRO A 271 0.62 1.85 10.18
N ALA A 272 0.97 3.15 10.07
CA ALA A 272 0.04 4.26 9.68
C ALA A 272 -1.28 4.40 10.52
N GLY A 273 -2.43 4.76 9.91
CA GLY A 273 -3.82 4.71 10.44
C GLY A 273 -4.33 3.28 10.70
N GLU A 274 -3.44 2.32 10.50
CA GLU A 274 -3.56 0.96 10.99
C GLU A 274 -2.82 0.87 12.37
N VAL A 275 -1.63 1.51 12.63
CA VAL A 275 -0.98 1.48 13.98
C VAL A 275 -1.81 2.25 14.95
N GLY A 276 -2.19 3.47 14.57
CA GLY A 276 -2.88 4.33 15.50
C GLY A 276 -4.06 3.55 16.09
N THR A 277 -4.84 2.94 15.20
CA THR A 277 -5.95 2.04 15.52
C THR A 277 -5.52 0.80 16.31
N ALA A 278 -4.57 -0.02 15.85
CA ALA A 278 -4.26 -1.29 16.53
C ALA A 278 -3.45 -1.14 17.82
N SER A 279 -2.52 -0.19 17.87
CA SER A 279 -1.83 0.21 19.10
C SER A 279 -2.80 0.81 20.10
N ALA A 280 -3.84 1.54 19.65
CA ALA A 280 -4.91 2.01 20.52
C ALA A 280 -5.79 0.86 21.03
N MET A 281 -6.22 -0.06 20.15
CA MET A 281 -6.96 -1.27 20.55
C MET A 281 -6.16 -2.11 21.55
N ALA A 282 -4.87 -2.33 21.31
CA ALA A 282 -3.99 -3.07 22.21
C ALA A 282 -3.75 -2.34 23.53
N ALA A 283 -3.59 -1.02 23.52
CA ALA A 283 -3.43 -0.21 24.74
C ALA A 283 -4.70 -0.22 25.60
N ALA A 284 -5.87 -0.01 24.99
CA ALA A 284 -7.16 -0.07 25.66
C ALA A 284 -7.44 -1.47 26.24
N GLY A 285 -7.26 -2.53 25.44
CA GLY A 285 -7.44 -3.90 25.88
C GLY A 285 -6.50 -4.29 27.03
N LEU A 286 -5.22 -3.91 26.94
CA LEU A 286 -4.26 -4.13 28.02
C LEU A 286 -4.62 -3.35 29.28
N ALA A 287 -5.00 -2.07 29.16
CA ALA A 287 -5.43 -1.26 30.29
C ALA A 287 -6.65 -1.87 31.00
N ALA A 288 -7.66 -2.28 30.24
CA ALA A 288 -8.86 -2.94 30.78
C ALA A 288 -8.52 -4.24 31.53
N VAL A 289 -7.69 -5.11 30.93
CA VAL A 289 -7.21 -6.37 31.57
C VAL A 289 -6.37 -6.10 32.83
N MET A 290 -5.66 -4.97 32.88
CA MET A 290 -4.92 -4.52 34.06
C MET A 290 -5.77 -3.81 35.13
N GLY A 291 -7.10 -3.73 34.95
CA GLY A 291 -8.02 -3.15 35.93
C GLY A 291 -8.17 -1.62 35.85
N ALA A 292 -7.90 -1.03 34.69
CA ALA A 292 -8.18 0.38 34.41
C ALA A 292 -9.69 0.69 34.50
N THR A 293 -10.03 1.93 34.87
CA THR A 293 -11.38 2.48 34.66
C THR A 293 -11.64 2.73 33.16
N ASP A 294 -12.90 2.77 32.72
CA ASP A 294 -13.21 3.02 31.29
C ASP A 294 -12.61 4.34 30.76
N LEU A 295 -12.47 5.35 31.61
CA LEU A 295 -11.79 6.61 31.28
C LEU A 295 -10.28 6.41 31.05
N GLN A 296 -9.62 5.61 31.88
CA GLN A 296 -8.22 5.22 31.65
C GLN A 296 -8.05 4.29 30.44
N VAL A 297 -9.07 3.50 30.09
CA VAL A 297 -9.09 2.70 28.85
C VAL A 297 -9.17 3.61 27.62
N GLU A 298 -10.01 4.65 27.64
CA GLU A 298 -10.01 5.70 26.59
C GLU A 298 -8.65 6.40 26.52
N ASN A 299 -8.07 6.80 27.66
CA ASN A 299 -6.77 7.47 27.70
C ASN A 299 -5.62 6.60 27.18
N ALA A 300 -5.65 5.30 27.42
CA ALA A 300 -4.69 4.36 26.83
C ALA A 300 -4.80 4.31 25.30
N ALA A 301 -6.03 4.29 24.75
CA ALA A 301 -6.25 4.36 23.30
C ALA A 301 -5.81 5.70 22.70
N GLU A 302 -6.13 6.81 23.37
CA GLU A 302 -5.83 8.18 22.95
C GLU A 302 -4.33 8.43 22.86
N ILE A 303 -3.57 8.18 23.93
CA ILE A 303 -2.09 8.31 23.93
C ILE A 303 -1.47 7.43 22.84
N ALA A 304 -1.95 6.20 22.69
CA ALA A 304 -1.45 5.28 21.68
C ALA A 304 -1.72 5.78 20.25
N MET A 305 -2.89 6.36 19.98
CA MET A 305 -3.23 6.94 18.68
C MET A 305 -2.46 8.24 18.40
N GLU A 306 -2.34 9.14 19.39
CA GLU A 306 -1.60 10.41 19.28
C GLU A 306 -0.18 10.18 18.76
N HIS A 307 0.53 9.20 19.35
CA HIS A 307 1.89 8.82 18.98
C HIS A 307 2.04 8.19 17.57
N HIS A 308 0.99 8.16 16.76
CA HIS A 308 0.98 7.69 15.37
C HIS A 308 0.41 8.69 14.35
N LEU A 309 -0.15 9.83 14.78
CA LEU A 309 -0.72 10.83 13.88
C LEU A 309 0.28 11.26 12.79
N GLY A 310 -0.20 11.30 11.54
CA GLY A 310 0.61 11.69 10.38
C GLY A 310 1.55 10.62 9.80
N MET A 311 1.59 9.40 10.35
CA MET A 311 2.40 8.32 9.76
C MET A 311 1.82 7.84 8.41
N THR A 312 2.63 7.91 7.35
CA THR A 312 2.24 7.59 5.96
C THR A 312 2.38 6.11 5.60
N CYS A 313 1.66 5.65 4.58
CA CYS A 313 1.77 4.28 4.05
C CYS A 313 2.59 4.20 2.75
N ASP A 314 3.90 4.43 2.86
CA ASP A 314 4.87 4.32 1.75
C ASP A 314 5.94 3.24 2.06
N PRO A 315 5.61 1.94 1.94
CA PRO A 315 6.56 0.85 2.15
C PRO A 315 7.56 0.73 1.00
N ILE A 316 8.82 0.47 1.35
CA ILE A 316 9.90 0.27 0.38
C ILE A 316 9.51 -0.83 -0.58
N ALA A 317 9.71 -0.58 -1.88
CA ALA A 317 9.39 -1.51 -2.96
C ALA A 317 7.92 -1.94 -3.04
N GLY A 318 6.98 -1.32 -2.32
CA GLY A 318 5.59 -1.76 -2.26
C GLY A 318 5.42 -3.12 -1.59
N LEU A 319 6.32 -3.49 -0.66
CA LEU A 319 6.29 -4.76 0.05
C LEU A 319 5.97 -4.55 1.54
N VAL A 320 5.14 -5.40 2.13
CA VAL A 320 4.76 -5.35 3.55
C VAL A 320 5.90 -5.88 4.45
N GLN A 321 7.07 -5.24 4.34
CA GLN A 321 8.33 -5.63 4.98
C GLN A 321 8.95 -4.42 5.69
N VAL A 322 9.41 -3.42 4.92
CA VAL A 322 10.11 -2.24 5.45
C VAL A 322 9.32 -0.98 5.07
N PRO A 323 8.94 -0.11 6.02
CA PRO A 323 9.19 -0.14 7.46
C PRO A 323 8.11 -0.91 8.26
N CYS A 324 7.30 -1.76 7.61
CA CYS A 324 6.12 -2.39 8.22
C CYS A 324 6.46 -3.23 9.46
N ILE A 325 7.47 -4.10 9.37
CA ILE A 325 7.89 -4.99 10.47
C ILE A 325 8.37 -4.18 11.68
N GLU A 326 9.18 -3.14 11.45
CA GLU A 326 9.69 -2.28 12.52
C GLU A 326 8.56 -1.46 13.17
N ARG A 327 7.66 -0.88 12.36
CA ARG A 327 6.51 -0.13 12.87
C ARG A 327 5.63 -0.97 13.79
N ASN A 328 5.46 -2.25 13.46
CA ASN A 328 4.68 -3.18 14.26
C ASN A 328 5.33 -3.41 15.65
N ALA A 329 6.64 -3.65 15.68
CA ALA A 329 7.40 -3.76 16.93
C ALA A 329 7.36 -2.48 17.79
N PHE A 330 7.52 -1.29 17.17
CA PHE A 330 7.41 -0.02 17.89
C PHE A 330 5.98 0.28 18.35
N GLY A 331 4.96 -0.11 17.58
CA GLY A 331 3.55 -0.02 17.96
C GLY A 331 3.25 -0.83 19.22
N ALA A 332 3.74 -2.07 19.30
CA ALA A 332 3.60 -2.91 20.49
C ALA A 332 4.19 -2.28 21.75
N VAL A 333 5.41 -1.72 21.65
CA VAL A 333 6.06 -1.03 22.77
C VAL A 333 5.29 0.24 23.17
N LYS A 334 4.77 1.00 22.21
CA LYS A 334 3.93 2.18 22.49
C LYS A 334 2.61 1.82 23.15
N ALA A 335 1.93 0.76 22.71
CA ALA A 335 0.67 0.30 23.30
C ALA A 335 0.83 -0.03 24.80
N ILE A 336 1.89 -0.76 25.15
CA ILE A 336 2.24 -1.09 26.54
C ILE A 336 2.55 0.18 27.34
N ASN A 337 3.33 1.10 26.78
CA ASN A 337 3.66 2.35 27.43
C ASN A 337 2.42 3.25 27.64
N ALA A 338 1.52 3.33 26.66
CA ALA A 338 0.28 4.10 26.74
C ALA A 338 -0.65 3.56 27.84
N ALA A 339 -0.90 2.24 27.86
CA ALA A 339 -1.63 1.59 28.96
C ALA A 339 -0.95 1.85 30.32
N SER A 340 0.37 1.74 30.38
CA SER A 340 1.15 1.96 31.61
C SER A 340 1.20 3.43 32.06
N LEU A 341 0.98 4.40 31.17
CA LEU A 341 0.82 5.81 31.49
C LEU A 341 -0.59 6.07 32.01
N ALA A 342 -1.62 5.63 31.30
CA ALA A 342 -3.03 5.81 31.69
C ALA A 342 -3.34 5.20 33.08
N LEU A 343 -2.82 3.99 33.37
CA LEU A 343 -2.92 3.33 34.68
C LEU A 343 -2.22 4.08 35.83
N ARG A 344 -1.26 4.96 35.53
CA ARG A 344 -0.57 5.81 36.53
C ARG A 344 -1.18 7.21 36.63
N GLY A 345 -1.94 7.63 35.62
CA GLY A 345 -2.77 8.82 35.66
C GLY A 345 -4.15 8.55 36.29
N ASP A 346 -4.97 9.59 36.35
CA ASP A 346 -6.37 9.55 36.77
C ASP A 346 -7.35 9.40 35.57
N GLY A 347 -6.82 9.27 34.36
CA GLY A 347 -7.59 9.26 33.11
C GLY A 347 -8.03 10.65 32.63
N GLN A 348 -7.60 11.76 33.24
CA GLN A 348 -7.88 13.08 32.67
C GLN A 348 -6.97 13.37 31.48
N HIS A 349 -7.58 13.79 30.37
CA HIS A 349 -6.89 14.14 29.14
C HIS A 349 -6.92 15.66 28.90
N ILE A 350 -5.89 16.20 28.26
CA ILE A 350 -5.92 17.56 27.69
C ILE A 350 -6.56 17.55 26.29
N VAL A 351 -6.47 16.40 25.59
CA VAL A 351 -7.04 16.16 24.26
C VAL A 351 -7.86 14.87 24.34
N SER A 352 -9.13 14.89 23.90
CA SER A 352 -9.98 13.69 23.95
C SER A 352 -9.70 12.71 22.80
N LEU A 353 -10.09 11.44 22.95
CA LEU A 353 -9.93 10.46 21.88
C LEU A 353 -10.69 10.90 20.60
N ASP A 354 -11.87 11.50 20.74
CA ASP A 354 -12.64 12.03 19.62
C ASP A 354 -11.88 13.13 18.85
N GLN A 355 -11.14 14.01 19.53
CA GLN A 355 -10.29 15.02 18.89
C GLN A 355 -9.07 14.41 18.19
N VAL A 356 -8.50 13.34 18.75
CA VAL A 356 -7.40 12.59 18.12
C VAL A 356 -7.90 11.85 16.87
N ILE A 357 -9.10 11.25 16.91
CA ILE A 357 -9.75 10.60 15.75
C ILE A 357 -10.09 11.64 14.67
N GLU A 358 -10.66 12.79 15.03
CA GLU A 358 -10.91 13.90 14.08
C GLU A 358 -9.60 14.37 13.44
N THR A 359 -8.54 14.52 14.23
CA THR A 359 -7.21 14.90 13.74
C THR A 359 -6.66 13.84 12.78
N MET A 360 -6.79 12.54 13.11
CA MET A 360 -6.38 11.44 12.22
C MET A 360 -7.12 11.51 10.88
N MET A 361 -8.45 11.69 10.88
CA MET A 361 -9.25 11.80 9.66
C MET A 361 -8.84 13.02 8.81
N ARG A 362 -8.65 14.18 9.46
CA ARG A 362 -8.20 15.40 8.76
C ARG A 362 -6.81 15.21 8.17
N THR A 363 -5.85 14.69 8.94
CA THR A 363 -4.50 14.40 8.44
C THR A 363 -4.52 13.36 7.31
N GLY A 364 -5.38 12.34 7.34
CA GLY A 364 -5.58 11.41 6.23
C GLY A 364 -6.24 12.05 5.00
N THR A 365 -7.03 13.10 5.19
CA THR A 365 -7.61 13.91 4.10
C THR A 365 -6.54 14.79 3.46
N ASP A 366 -5.78 15.53 4.28
CA ASP A 366 -4.69 16.43 3.89
C ASP A 366 -3.46 15.71 3.33
N MET A 367 -3.28 14.43 3.68
CA MET A 367 -2.14 13.62 3.23
C MET A 367 -2.09 13.58 1.71
N HIS A 368 -0.93 13.88 1.13
CA HIS A 368 -0.75 13.85 -0.31
C HIS A 368 -1.07 12.45 -0.88
N ALA A 369 -1.75 12.35 -2.03
CA ALA A 369 -2.17 11.07 -2.65
C ALA A 369 -1.05 9.99 -2.68
N LYS A 370 0.16 10.36 -3.12
CA LYS A 370 1.41 9.57 -3.05
C LYS A 370 1.72 8.85 -1.73
N TYR A 371 1.18 9.33 -0.60
CA TYR A 371 1.48 8.88 0.76
C TYR A 371 0.29 8.19 1.46
N LYS A 372 -0.94 8.33 0.91
CA LYS A 372 -2.15 7.72 1.47
C LYS A 372 -2.09 6.20 1.41
N GLU A 373 -1.63 5.67 0.28
CA GLU A 373 -1.52 4.23 0.01
C GLU A 373 -0.31 3.97 -0.90
N THR A 374 0.02 2.68 -1.11
CA THR A 374 0.97 2.18 -2.12
C THR A 374 0.55 2.45 -3.58
N SER A 375 -0.46 3.30 -3.80
CA SER A 375 -1.36 3.32 -4.95
C SER A 375 -0.74 3.73 -6.30
N GLN A 376 0.48 4.28 -6.30
CA GLN A 376 1.18 4.72 -7.50
C GLN A 376 2.53 4.01 -7.73
N GLY A 377 2.81 2.90 -7.03
CA GLY A 377 4.01 2.07 -7.30
C GLY A 377 5.35 2.79 -7.11
N GLY A 378 5.38 3.86 -6.31
CA GLY A 378 6.54 4.73 -6.10
C GLY A 378 6.57 5.99 -7.00
N LEU A 379 5.61 6.17 -7.90
CA LEU A 379 5.35 7.45 -8.58
C LEU A 379 4.58 8.41 -7.65
N ALA A 380 4.64 9.70 -7.94
CA ALA A 380 3.91 10.71 -7.18
C ALA A 380 3.43 11.83 -8.10
N THR A 381 2.15 11.80 -8.45
CA THR A 381 1.55 12.80 -9.34
C THR A 381 0.84 13.90 -8.55
N ILE A 382 1.02 15.15 -8.97
CA ILE A 382 0.17 16.29 -8.62
C ILE A 382 -0.49 16.79 -9.90
N GLU A 383 -1.81 16.91 -9.90
CA GLU A 383 -2.58 17.66 -10.91
C GLU A 383 -2.65 19.13 -10.49
N HIS A 384 -2.44 20.04 -11.44
CA HIS A 384 -2.42 21.49 -11.20
C HIS A 384 -2.77 22.26 -12.48
N PRO A 385 -3.28 23.51 -12.41
CA PRO A 385 -3.32 24.36 -13.60
C PRO A 385 -1.90 24.58 -14.15
N PRO A 386 -1.73 24.84 -15.46
CA PRO A 386 -0.44 25.20 -16.03
C PRO A 386 0.14 26.43 -15.33
N VAL A 387 1.42 26.37 -14.96
CA VAL A 387 2.11 27.44 -14.23
C VAL A 387 3.00 28.26 -15.16
N TYR A 388 2.98 29.57 -14.94
CA TYR A 388 3.69 30.55 -15.79
C TYR A 388 4.52 31.56 -14.99
N THR A 389 4.27 31.70 -13.68
CA THR A 389 5.07 32.55 -12.78
C THR A 389 5.96 31.72 -11.86
N VAL A 390 7.03 32.36 -11.34
CA VAL A 390 7.93 31.72 -10.37
C VAL A 390 7.15 31.29 -9.12
N ASP A 391 6.30 32.16 -8.57
CA ASP A 391 5.52 31.87 -7.37
C ASP A 391 4.58 30.66 -7.53
N GLN A 392 3.95 30.53 -8.70
CA GLN A 392 3.12 29.37 -9.05
C GLN A 392 3.96 28.09 -9.16
N SER A 393 5.16 28.17 -9.73
CA SER A 393 6.10 27.04 -9.82
C SER A 393 6.58 26.60 -8.44
N THR A 394 6.95 27.57 -7.58
CA THR A 394 7.41 27.32 -6.21
C THR A 394 6.36 26.57 -5.39
N ALA A 395 5.09 26.95 -5.49
CA ALA A 395 4.00 26.26 -4.79
C ALA A 395 3.89 24.76 -5.17
N ILE A 396 4.18 24.40 -6.43
CA ILE A 396 4.26 22.99 -6.87
C ILE A 396 5.56 22.34 -6.37
N HIS A 397 6.67 23.08 -6.38
CA HIS A 397 7.95 22.56 -5.90
C HIS A 397 7.89 22.16 -4.42
N ASP A 398 7.26 22.99 -3.59
CA ASP A 398 7.06 22.75 -2.16
C ASP A 398 6.09 21.56 -1.92
N ALA A 399 5.02 21.45 -2.72
CA ALA A 399 4.07 20.34 -2.64
C ALA A 399 4.67 18.98 -3.09
N LEU A 400 5.66 19.01 -3.99
CA LEU A 400 6.30 17.82 -4.55
C LEU A 400 7.84 17.82 -4.35
N PRO A 401 8.34 17.45 -3.16
CA PRO A 401 9.78 17.34 -2.92
C PRO A 401 10.48 16.36 -3.86
N ALA A 402 11.21 16.91 -4.83
CA ALA A 402 11.98 16.22 -5.86
C ALA A 402 12.91 17.24 -6.55
N ALA A 403 13.88 16.76 -7.33
CA ALA A 403 14.64 17.61 -8.24
C ALA A 403 13.76 17.99 -9.44
N HIS A 404 13.18 19.20 -9.40
CA HIS A 404 12.34 19.73 -10.48
C HIS A 404 13.16 19.99 -11.74
N THR A 405 12.60 19.62 -12.88
CA THR A 405 13.29 19.71 -14.18
C THR A 405 12.87 20.93 -14.97
N LYS A 406 13.83 21.44 -15.75
CA LYS A 406 13.54 22.24 -16.94
C LYS A 406 14.17 21.56 -18.15
N ASN A 407 13.44 21.59 -19.26
CA ASN A 407 13.69 20.73 -20.40
C ASN A 407 13.89 21.60 -21.65
N LEU A 408 15.09 21.56 -22.23
CA LEU A 408 15.47 22.38 -23.37
C LEU A 408 15.51 21.52 -24.64
N PHE A 409 14.51 21.70 -25.50
CA PHE A 409 14.52 21.12 -26.85
C PHE A 409 15.34 22.01 -27.79
N LEU A 410 16.49 21.49 -28.22
CA LEU A 410 17.51 22.22 -28.95
C LEU A 410 17.86 21.53 -30.27
N LYS A 411 18.31 22.33 -31.23
CA LYS A 411 18.82 21.90 -32.53
C LYS A 411 20.21 22.47 -32.74
N ASP A 412 21.13 21.63 -33.22
CA ASP A 412 22.51 22.05 -33.45
C ASP A 412 22.78 22.53 -34.90
N LYS A 413 24.01 23.01 -35.15
CA LYS A 413 24.45 23.47 -36.48
C LYS A 413 24.39 22.38 -37.56
N HIS A 414 24.43 21.10 -37.17
CA HIS A 414 24.32 19.92 -38.04
C HIS A 414 22.88 19.40 -38.16
N LYS A 415 21.89 20.17 -37.65
CA LYS A 415 20.47 19.83 -37.63
C LYS A 415 20.10 18.63 -36.75
N ARG A 416 21.00 18.13 -35.90
CA ARG A 416 20.69 17.09 -34.91
C ARG A 416 19.82 17.68 -33.79
N LEU A 417 18.88 16.88 -33.29
CA LEU A 417 17.96 17.26 -32.21
C LEU A 417 18.48 16.77 -30.86
N TRP A 418 18.26 17.57 -29.84
CA TRP A 418 18.76 17.35 -28.49
C TRP A 418 17.69 17.71 -27.47
N LEU A 419 17.56 16.91 -26.41
CA LEU A 419 16.78 17.27 -25.23
C LEU A 419 17.74 17.35 -24.04
N ILE A 420 17.98 18.56 -23.55
CA ILE A 420 18.84 18.79 -22.38
C ILE A 420 17.96 19.01 -21.15
N VAL A 421 18.11 18.15 -20.16
CA VAL A 421 17.37 18.16 -18.89
C VAL A 421 18.27 18.70 -17.79
N LEU A 422 17.83 19.77 -17.14
CA LEU A 422 18.57 20.50 -16.10
C LEU A 422 17.69 20.65 -14.84
N PRO A 423 18.28 20.80 -13.65
CA PRO A 423 17.58 21.32 -12.49
C PRO A 423 16.92 22.67 -12.81
N SER A 424 15.72 22.91 -12.26
CA SER A 424 14.91 24.11 -12.55
C SER A 424 15.61 25.43 -12.18
N ASP A 425 16.44 25.40 -11.13
CA ASP A 425 17.20 26.52 -10.57
C ASP A 425 18.53 26.80 -11.30
N ARG A 426 19.15 25.77 -11.89
CA ARG A 426 20.43 25.89 -12.61
C ARG A 426 20.28 26.85 -13.80
N ARG A 427 21.29 27.69 -14.08
CA ARG A 427 21.29 28.53 -15.30
C ARG A 427 21.58 27.68 -16.54
N ALA A 428 21.12 28.10 -17.72
CA ALA A 428 21.44 27.42 -18.99
C ALA A 428 22.45 28.25 -19.80
N ASP A 429 23.64 27.71 -20.06
CA ASP A 429 24.62 28.28 -20.99
C ASP A 429 24.70 27.46 -22.28
N LEU A 430 23.92 27.87 -23.28
CA LEU A 430 23.86 27.20 -24.59
C LEU A 430 25.20 27.19 -25.34
N LYS A 431 26.14 28.09 -25.03
CA LYS A 431 27.47 28.11 -25.66
C LYS A 431 28.34 27.04 -25.02
N ALA A 432 28.41 27.02 -23.68
CA ALA A 432 29.19 26.04 -22.93
C ALA A 432 28.65 24.60 -23.16
N PHE A 433 27.33 24.42 -23.24
CA PHE A 433 26.73 23.13 -23.62
C PHE A 433 27.13 22.71 -25.03
N ALA A 434 27.14 23.64 -26.00
CA ALA A 434 27.47 23.31 -27.38
C ALA A 434 28.95 22.94 -27.58
N GLU A 435 29.84 23.50 -26.76
CA GLU A 435 31.26 23.16 -26.70
C GLU A 435 31.47 21.78 -26.05
N LEU A 436 30.92 21.58 -24.85
CA LEU A 436 31.04 20.33 -24.08
C LEU A 436 30.42 19.10 -24.78
N LEU A 437 29.32 19.29 -25.52
CA LEU A 437 28.62 18.21 -26.23
C LEU A 437 29.10 18.03 -27.68
N GLY A 438 30.04 18.83 -28.18
CA GLY A 438 30.51 18.76 -29.57
C GLY A 438 29.43 19.14 -30.61
N ALA A 439 28.46 19.96 -30.22
CA ALA A 439 27.36 20.43 -31.07
C ALA A 439 27.72 21.75 -31.80
N GLY A 440 28.72 22.49 -31.32
CA GLY A 440 29.30 23.68 -31.95
C GLY A 440 28.45 24.95 -31.82
N LYS A 441 27.14 24.88 -32.05
CA LYS A 441 26.17 25.93 -31.68
C LYS A 441 24.77 25.33 -31.56
N PHE A 442 24.06 25.69 -30.49
CA PHE A 442 22.64 25.39 -30.32
C PHE A 442 21.74 26.57 -30.72
N SER A 443 20.52 26.22 -31.13
CA SER A 443 19.33 27.07 -31.23
C SER A 443 18.14 26.29 -30.68
N PHE A 444 17.11 26.96 -30.19
CA PHE A 444 15.86 26.26 -29.81
C PHE A 444 15.20 25.59 -31.02
N GLY A 445 14.64 24.41 -30.82
CA GLY A 445 13.77 23.77 -31.80
C GLY A 445 12.48 24.57 -32.01
N LYS A 446 11.86 24.43 -33.18
CA LYS A 446 10.56 25.09 -33.45
C LYS A 446 9.41 24.36 -32.73
N ALA A 447 8.30 25.06 -32.48
CA ALA A 447 7.10 24.46 -31.90
C ALA A 447 6.58 23.29 -32.75
N ASP A 448 6.37 23.50 -34.06
CA ASP A 448 5.89 22.47 -34.99
C ASP A 448 6.83 21.23 -35.03
N GLU A 449 8.14 21.45 -34.91
CA GLU A 449 9.16 20.40 -34.88
C GLU A 449 9.19 19.65 -33.54
N MET A 450 8.93 20.34 -32.43
CA MET A 450 8.76 19.76 -31.10
C MET A 450 7.51 18.89 -31.03
N GLU A 451 6.38 19.39 -31.55
CA GLU A 451 5.12 18.67 -31.57
C GLU A 451 5.20 17.44 -32.49
N GLN A 452 5.82 17.57 -33.67
CA GLN A 452 6.03 16.45 -34.60
C GLN A 452 6.94 15.35 -34.03
N VAL A 453 8.02 15.71 -33.32
CA VAL A 453 9.03 14.73 -32.88
C VAL A 453 8.76 14.21 -31.46
N LEU A 454 8.44 15.10 -30.52
CA LEU A 454 8.22 14.73 -29.10
C LEU A 454 6.74 14.50 -28.78
N GLY A 455 5.79 14.85 -29.65
CA GLY A 455 4.36 14.72 -29.36
C GLY A 455 3.86 15.62 -28.24
N VAL A 456 4.57 16.71 -27.93
CA VAL A 456 4.22 17.65 -26.85
C VAL A 456 4.29 19.11 -27.32
N SER A 457 3.40 19.94 -26.77
CA SER A 457 3.35 21.38 -27.03
C SER A 457 4.40 22.17 -26.22
N PRO A 458 4.77 23.39 -26.66
CA PRO A 458 5.59 24.30 -25.87
C PRO A 458 5.04 24.51 -24.46
N GLY A 459 5.89 24.32 -23.45
CA GLY A 459 5.51 24.33 -22.03
C GLY A 459 5.28 22.93 -21.43
N SER A 460 5.03 21.90 -22.25
CA SER A 460 4.87 20.49 -21.80
C SER A 460 6.12 19.64 -22.05
N VAL A 461 7.26 20.26 -22.34
CA VAL A 461 8.52 19.57 -22.66
C VAL A 461 9.03 18.77 -21.46
N THR A 462 9.33 17.48 -21.67
CA THR A 462 9.65 16.52 -20.62
C THR A 462 10.54 15.39 -21.14
N PRO A 463 11.46 14.81 -20.35
CA PRO A 463 12.21 13.62 -20.75
C PRO A 463 11.32 12.41 -21.10
N LEU A 464 10.11 12.32 -20.55
CA LEU A 464 9.18 11.23 -20.88
C LEU A 464 8.75 11.25 -22.36
N ALA A 465 8.76 12.42 -23.00
CA ALA A 465 8.38 12.59 -24.40
C ALA A 465 9.38 11.96 -25.38
N ILE A 466 10.57 11.55 -24.90
CA ILE A 466 11.55 10.82 -25.71
C ILE A 466 11.01 9.43 -26.12
N ALA A 467 10.09 8.83 -25.36
CA ALA A 467 9.45 7.58 -25.76
C ALA A 467 8.52 7.69 -26.98
N ASN A 468 8.23 8.92 -27.44
CA ASN A 468 7.50 9.17 -28.69
C ASN A 468 8.44 9.22 -29.92
N THR A 469 9.77 9.29 -29.73
CA THR A 469 10.74 9.40 -30.83
C THR A 469 11.25 8.03 -31.26
N THR A 470 11.86 7.96 -32.45
CA THR A 470 12.69 6.81 -32.80
C THR A 470 13.97 6.81 -31.93
N PRO A 471 14.48 5.66 -31.46
CA PRO A 471 15.77 5.59 -30.79
C PRO A 471 16.90 6.24 -31.61
N GLY A 472 17.62 7.19 -31.00
CA GLY A 472 18.71 7.94 -31.64
C GLY A 472 18.28 9.19 -32.43
N GLU A 473 16.98 9.45 -32.61
CA GLU A 473 16.46 10.65 -33.29
C GLU A 473 16.72 11.94 -32.50
N VAL A 474 16.53 11.88 -31.19
CA VAL A 474 16.81 12.97 -30.25
C VAL A 474 17.87 12.52 -29.25
N SER A 475 18.96 13.29 -29.14
CA SER A 475 20.03 13.04 -28.16
C SER A 475 19.61 13.55 -26.77
N LEU A 476 19.29 12.62 -25.86
CA LEU A 476 18.88 12.92 -24.49
C LEU A 476 20.10 13.09 -23.57
N VAL A 477 20.19 14.24 -22.90
CA VAL A 477 21.25 14.56 -21.95
C VAL A 477 20.65 15.06 -20.63
N PHE A 478 21.00 14.42 -19.52
CA PHE A 478 20.70 14.90 -18.17
C PHE A 478 21.95 15.52 -17.54
N ASP A 479 21.71 16.50 -16.66
CA ASP A 479 22.71 16.99 -15.73
C ASP A 479 23.15 15.91 -14.72
N ALA A 480 24.44 15.83 -14.43
CA ALA A 480 24.99 14.97 -13.39
C ALA A 480 24.45 15.26 -11.97
N ALA A 481 23.89 16.45 -11.73
CA ALA A 481 23.20 16.77 -10.48
C ALA A 481 22.05 15.79 -10.16
N PHE A 482 21.37 15.23 -11.17
CA PHE A 482 20.29 14.25 -10.95
C PHE A 482 20.77 12.89 -10.44
N ALA A 483 22.04 12.53 -10.63
CA ALA A 483 22.58 11.25 -10.15
C ALA A 483 22.65 11.16 -8.61
N GLY A 484 22.62 12.31 -7.91
CA GLY A 484 22.52 12.40 -6.46
C GLY A 484 21.13 12.72 -5.93
N ALA A 485 20.09 12.77 -6.78
CA ALA A 485 18.73 13.12 -6.39
C ALA A 485 17.87 11.87 -6.21
N ASP A 486 17.25 11.72 -5.03
CA ASP A 486 16.36 10.59 -4.72
C ASP A 486 15.18 10.49 -5.71
N ARG A 487 14.65 11.64 -6.13
CA ARG A 487 13.52 11.74 -7.07
C ARG A 487 13.74 12.91 -8.04
N ILE A 488 13.29 12.72 -9.28
CA ILE A 488 13.21 13.74 -10.33
C ILE A 488 11.74 14.05 -10.62
N ALA A 489 11.38 15.34 -10.77
CA ALA A 489 10.02 15.78 -11.09
C ALA A 489 9.91 16.27 -12.54
N VAL A 490 8.96 15.69 -13.27
CA VAL A 490 8.78 15.84 -14.72
C VAL A 490 7.29 15.93 -15.08
N HIS A 491 6.96 16.63 -16.17
CA HIS A 491 5.59 16.63 -16.69
C HIS A 491 5.24 15.28 -17.37
N PRO A 492 4.06 14.68 -17.15
CA PRO A 492 3.61 13.47 -17.81
C PRO A 492 3.01 13.81 -19.18
N LEU A 493 3.86 14.28 -20.11
CA LEU A 493 3.50 14.75 -21.47
C LEU A 493 2.55 15.97 -21.53
N ARG A 494 1.98 16.40 -20.40
CA ARG A 494 1.12 17.60 -20.24
C ARG A 494 1.61 18.46 -19.08
N ASN A 495 1.53 19.79 -19.23
CA ASN A 495 1.90 20.76 -18.20
C ASN A 495 0.82 21.03 -17.13
N THR A 496 -0.31 20.31 -17.16
CA THR A 496 -1.34 20.32 -16.11
C THR A 496 -1.04 19.34 -14.97
N ALA A 497 0.11 18.68 -15.00
CA ALA A 497 0.50 17.73 -13.97
C ALA A 497 2.03 17.65 -13.84
N THR A 498 2.49 17.21 -12.67
CA THR A 498 3.91 16.91 -12.42
C THR A 498 4.01 15.57 -11.68
N VAL A 499 4.86 14.68 -12.18
CA VAL A 499 5.15 13.36 -11.61
C VAL A 499 6.57 13.36 -11.06
N ALA A 500 6.73 13.03 -9.77
CA ALA A 500 8.02 12.71 -9.19
C ALA A 500 8.26 11.21 -9.18
N MET A 501 9.44 10.78 -9.65
CA MET A 501 9.84 9.37 -9.72
C MET A 501 11.33 9.21 -9.38
N PRO A 502 11.81 8.02 -8.97
CA PRO A 502 13.25 7.79 -8.79
C PRO A 502 14.01 8.01 -10.10
N PHE A 503 15.10 8.78 -10.09
CA PHE A 503 15.85 9.08 -11.32
C PHE A 503 16.37 7.81 -12.00
N ALA A 504 16.88 6.85 -11.22
CA ALA A 504 17.30 5.54 -11.74
C ALA A 504 16.16 4.78 -12.45
N ALA A 505 14.91 4.89 -11.97
CA ALA A 505 13.77 4.24 -12.62
C ALA A 505 13.42 4.88 -13.97
N LEU A 506 13.53 6.22 -14.07
CA LEU A 506 13.37 6.94 -15.34
C LEU A 506 14.45 6.51 -16.36
N VAL A 507 15.72 6.42 -15.93
CA VAL A 507 16.83 5.94 -16.77
C VAL A 507 16.56 4.53 -17.27
N THR A 508 16.25 3.58 -16.38
CA THR A 508 15.93 2.18 -16.75
C THR A 508 14.75 2.11 -17.72
N TRP A 509 13.71 2.93 -17.54
CA TRP A 509 12.53 2.96 -18.40
C TRP A 509 12.81 3.49 -19.81
N LEU A 510 13.73 4.45 -19.94
CA LEU A 510 14.21 5.01 -21.22
C LEU A 510 15.12 4.01 -21.95
N GLU A 511 16.08 3.42 -21.23
CA GLU A 511 17.03 2.44 -21.79
C GLU A 511 16.33 1.16 -22.26
N ALA A 512 15.30 0.70 -21.53
CA ALA A 512 14.46 -0.43 -21.94
C ALA A 512 13.68 -0.18 -23.24
N ARG A 513 13.57 1.08 -23.69
CA ARG A 513 12.98 1.48 -24.99
C ARG A 513 14.04 1.79 -26.05
N GLY A 514 15.31 1.55 -25.77
CA GLY A 514 16.43 1.78 -26.68
C GLY A 514 16.99 3.21 -26.66
N HIS A 515 16.51 4.09 -25.79
CA HIS A 515 17.02 5.47 -25.70
C HIS A 515 18.20 5.53 -24.73
N ALA A 516 19.41 5.65 -25.28
CA ALA A 516 20.62 5.81 -24.49
C ALA A 516 20.61 7.15 -23.72
N VAL A 517 20.77 7.08 -22.40
CA VAL A 517 20.79 8.25 -21.53
C VAL A 517 22.24 8.72 -21.31
N ARG A 518 22.56 9.98 -21.66
CA ARG A 518 23.85 10.59 -21.27
C ARG A 518 23.67 11.47 -20.04
N THR A 519 24.42 11.16 -18.98
CA THR A 519 24.57 12.02 -17.81
C THR A 519 25.88 12.82 -17.93
N VAL A 520 25.82 14.15 -17.83
CA VAL A 520 26.97 15.05 -18.04
C VAL A 520 26.96 16.14 -16.97
N ALA A 521 28.12 16.48 -16.41
CA ALA A 521 28.26 17.66 -15.55
C ALA A 521 28.14 18.92 -16.42
N LEU A 522 26.93 19.49 -16.50
CA LEU A 522 26.64 20.66 -17.31
C LEU A 522 27.00 21.95 -16.53
N PRO A 523 27.71 22.91 -17.16
CA PRO A 523 28.21 24.13 -16.52
C PRO A 523 27.12 25.22 -16.30
#